data_AF-A0A9X6AF50-F1
#
_entry.id   AF-A0A9X6AF50-F1
#
_cell.length_a   1.000
_cell.length_b   1.000
_cell.length_c   1.000
_cell.angle_alpha   90.00
_cell.angle_beta   90.00
_cell.angle_gamma   90.00
#
_symmetry.space_group_name_H-M   'P 1'
#
loop_
_entity.id
_entity.type
_entity.pdbx_description
1 polymer ?
#
loop_
_entity_poly.entity_id
_entity_poly.type
_entity_poly.pdbx_seq_one_letter_code
_entity_poly.pdbx_strand_id
1 'polypeptide(L)'
;PSGAGKVTADQLRRGAYLYVRQSSLKQVVNNTESTQRQYALRGRAIALGWDEGQITVIDTDQGQSGASAAGRDGFQHLVSEVSLGRAGIVLGLEVSRLARNSTDWHRLLEICALTGTLILDEDGLYDPRSFNDRLVLGLKGTMSEAELHLLKARLRGGQLSKARRGELKQALPIGYVHDLLDRIVKDPDMA
;
A
#
# COMPACT_ATOMS: atom_id res chain seq x y z
N PRO A 1 -11.53 20.95 3.49
CA PRO A 1 -10.99 22.22 4.03
C PRO A 1 -10.84 22.18 5.56
N SER A 2 -9.61 21.97 6.05
CA SER A 2 -9.14 22.26 7.43
C SER A 2 -7.64 21.95 7.67
N GLY A 3 -6.87 21.54 6.65
CA GLY A 3 -5.46 21.13 6.81
C GLY A 3 -4.42 22.26 6.81
N ALA A 4 -4.76 23.46 6.31
CA ALA A 4 -3.79 24.55 6.12
C ALA A 4 -3.12 25.03 7.42
N GLY A 5 -3.73 24.78 8.59
CA GLY A 5 -3.14 25.14 9.89
C GLY A 5 -2.06 24.18 10.40
N LYS A 6 -1.92 22.98 9.82
CA LYS A 6 -0.96 21.96 10.29
C LYS A 6 0.40 22.03 9.58
N VAL A 7 0.45 22.62 8.38
CA VAL A 7 1.67 22.74 7.59
C VAL A 7 2.45 23.95 8.08
N THR A 8 3.72 23.75 8.46
CA THR A 8 4.62 24.84 8.85
C THR A 8 5.74 25.02 7.83
N ALA A 9 6.41 26.16 7.88
CA ALA A 9 7.59 26.42 7.06
C ALA A 9 8.70 25.37 7.24
N ASP A 10 8.77 24.70 8.40
CA ASP A 10 9.73 23.62 8.62
C ASP A 10 9.41 22.36 7.80
N GLN A 11 8.13 22.00 7.67
CA GLN A 11 7.74 20.89 6.79
C GLN A 11 7.97 21.25 5.32
N LEU A 12 7.66 22.47 4.91
CA LEU A 12 7.81 22.91 3.51
C LEU A 12 9.28 22.98 3.05
N ARG A 13 10.24 23.18 3.96
CA ARG A 13 11.68 23.10 3.61
C ARG A 13 12.14 21.68 3.27
N ARG A 14 11.38 20.66 3.66
CA ARG A 14 11.70 19.24 3.52
C ARG A 14 10.93 18.62 2.35
N GLY A 15 11.39 17.49 1.85
CA GLY A 15 10.78 16.80 0.71
C GLY A 15 9.37 16.27 1.01
N ALA A 16 8.53 16.21 -0.02
CA ALA A 16 7.25 15.54 -0.01
C ALA A 16 7.39 14.19 -0.71
N TYR A 17 7.03 13.09 -0.03
CA TYR A 17 7.22 11.75 -0.56
C TYR A 17 5.87 11.09 -0.83
N LEU A 18 5.54 10.91 -2.12
CA LEU A 18 4.36 10.19 -2.55
C LEU A 18 4.72 8.71 -2.76
N TYR A 19 4.17 7.84 -1.93
CA TYR A 19 4.33 6.40 -2.10
C TYR A 19 3.14 5.81 -2.86
N VAL A 20 3.42 5.22 -4.01
CA VAL A 20 2.45 4.58 -4.89
C VAL A 20 2.64 3.06 -4.80
N ARG A 21 1.56 2.35 -4.53
CA ARG A 21 1.57 0.89 -4.46
C ARG A 21 0.39 0.30 -5.23
N GLN A 22 0.69 -0.66 -6.10
CA GLN A 22 -0.28 -1.42 -6.88
C GLN A 22 -0.12 -2.92 -6.61
N SER A 23 -1.23 -3.63 -6.46
CA SER A 23 -1.25 -5.08 -6.25
C SER A 23 -1.33 -5.80 -7.61
N SER A 24 -0.28 -6.52 -7.99
CA SER A 24 -0.18 -7.43 -9.15
C SER A 24 -0.37 -6.84 -10.57
N LEU A 25 0.41 -7.36 -11.52
CA LEU A 25 0.34 -7.04 -12.96
C LEU A 25 -1.09 -7.15 -13.56
N LYS A 26 -1.92 -8.05 -13.03
CA LYS A 26 -3.29 -8.29 -13.52
C LYS A 26 -4.27 -7.17 -13.13
N GLN A 27 -4.01 -6.44 -12.04
CA GLN A 27 -4.85 -5.31 -11.63
C GLN A 27 -4.37 -4.00 -12.26
N VAL A 28 -3.09 -3.86 -12.62
CA VAL A 28 -2.56 -2.66 -13.29
C VAL A 28 -3.27 -2.42 -14.64
N VAL A 29 -3.56 -3.49 -15.39
CA VAL A 29 -4.27 -3.39 -16.68
C VAL A 29 -5.75 -3.01 -16.52
N ASN A 30 -6.38 -3.40 -15.40
CA ASN A 30 -7.84 -3.25 -15.20
C ASN A 30 -8.26 -2.13 -14.23
N ASN A 31 -7.33 -1.56 -13.46
CA ASN A 31 -7.60 -0.54 -12.42
C ASN A 31 -6.84 0.77 -12.68
N THR A 32 -6.94 1.30 -13.89
CA THR A 32 -6.33 2.59 -14.30
C THR A 32 -6.76 3.76 -13.41
N GLU A 33 -8.00 3.78 -12.94
CA GLU A 33 -8.54 4.82 -12.06
C GLU A 33 -7.86 4.84 -10.69
N SER A 34 -7.49 3.68 -10.13
CA SER A 34 -6.77 3.60 -8.85
C SER A 34 -5.35 4.15 -8.97
N THR A 35 -4.68 3.89 -10.09
CA THR A 35 -3.37 4.47 -10.40
C THR A 35 -3.47 5.98 -10.50
N GLN A 36 -4.43 6.48 -11.29
CA GLN A 36 -4.63 7.92 -11.48
C GLN A 36 -4.88 8.65 -10.15
N ARG A 37 -5.70 8.08 -9.26
CA ARG A 37 -5.96 8.64 -7.93
C ARG A 37 -4.71 8.73 -7.04
N GLN A 38 -3.83 7.72 -7.11
CA GLN A 38 -2.57 7.75 -6.35
C GLN A 38 -1.65 8.89 -6.84
N TYR A 39 -1.45 9.02 -8.15
CA TYR A 39 -0.63 10.11 -8.71
C TYR A 39 -1.29 11.49 -8.51
N ALA A 40 -2.62 11.57 -8.45
CA ALA A 40 -3.34 12.82 -8.19
C ALA A 40 -3.02 13.43 -6.81
N LEU A 41 -2.58 12.62 -5.83
CA LEU A 41 -2.14 13.14 -4.53
C LEU A 41 -0.94 14.09 -4.62
N ARG A 42 -0.15 14.01 -5.70
CA ARG A 42 0.89 14.98 -6.01
C ARG A 42 0.33 16.40 -6.06
N GLY A 43 -0.84 16.59 -6.67
CA GLY A 43 -1.53 17.88 -6.72
C GLY A 43 -1.91 18.40 -5.33
N ARG A 44 -2.19 17.52 -4.37
CA ARG A 44 -2.47 17.91 -2.99
C ARG A 44 -1.22 18.39 -2.26
N ALA A 45 -0.05 17.82 -2.51
CA ALA A 45 1.21 18.35 -1.96
C ALA A 45 1.49 19.77 -2.47
N ILE A 46 1.31 20.00 -3.77
CA ILE A 46 1.45 21.33 -4.39
C ILE A 46 0.46 22.32 -3.77
N ALA A 47 -0.82 21.93 -3.63
CA ALA A 47 -1.84 22.77 -3.02
C ALA A 47 -1.57 23.09 -1.53
N LEU A 48 -0.76 22.28 -0.84
CA LEU A 48 -0.31 22.54 0.53
C LEU A 48 0.94 23.40 0.61
N GLY A 49 1.56 23.75 -0.53
CA GLY A 49 2.69 24.67 -0.62
C GLY A 49 4.05 24.03 -0.89
N TRP A 50 4.12 22.73 -1.19
CA TRP A 50 5.37 22.10 -1.63
C TRP A 50 5.69 22.48 -3.07
N ASP A 51 6.96 22.83 -3.32
CA ASP A 51 7.46 23.02 -4.67
C ASP A 51 7.48 21.70 -5.43
N GLU A 52 7.19 21.74 -6.72
CA GLU A 52 7.11 20.55 -7.56
C GLU A 52 8.42 19.75 -7.56
N GLY A 53 9.56 20.43 -7.52
CA GLY A 53 10.90 19.82 -7.46
C GLY A 53 11.25 19.16 -6.12
N GLN A 54 10.46 19.41 -5.06
CA GLN A 54 10.63 18.77 -3.76
C GLN A 54 9.73 17.53 -3.58
N ILE A 55 8.91 17.20 -4.59
CA ILE A 55 8.00 16.06 -4.52
C ILE A 55 8.64 14.84 -5.20
N THR A 56 8.99 13.85 -4.40
CA THR A 56 9.53 12.57 -4.85
C THR A 56 8.41 11.53 -4.91
N VAL A 57 8.23 10.90 -6.07
CA VAL A 57 7.30 9.77 -6.22
C VAL A 57 8.07 8.47 -6.11
N ILE A 58 7.61 7.59 -5.23
CA ILE A 58 8.16 6.25 -5.00
C ILE A 58 7.14 5.24 -5.51
N ASP A 59 7.39 4.67 -6.69
CA ASP A 59 6.52 3.69 -7.36
C ASP A 59 7.25 2.39 -7.74
N THR A 60 8.44 2.17 -7.19
CA THR A 60 9.30 1.01 -7.47
C THR A 60 8.73 -0.32 -6.95
N ASP A 61 7.72 -0.30 -6.08
CA ASP A 61 7.12 -1.49 -5.47
C ASP A 61 5.89 -2.04 -6.26
N GLN A 62 5.71 -1.64 -7.52
CA GLN A 62 4.60 -2.10 -8.36
C GLN A 62 4.68 -3.59 -8.75
N GLY A 63 3.53 -4.25 -8.84
CA GLY A 63 3.41 -5.61 -9.38
C GLY A 63 3.77 -6.75 -8.43
N GLN A 64 4.17 -6.46 -7.19
CA GLN A 64 4.56 -7.48 -6.22
C GLN A 64 3.35 -8.05 -5.46
N SER A 65 3.16 -9.37 -5.54
CA SER A 65 2.22 -10.09 -4.67
C SER A 65 2.71 -10.00 -3.21
N GLY A 66 1.79 -9.92 -2.25
CA GLY A 66 2.12 -9.73 -0.82
C GLY A 66 2.90 -10.86 -0.13
N ALA A 67 3.48 -11.79 -0.88
CA ALA A 67 4.11 -13.01 -0.38
C ALA A 67 5.66 -13.03 -0.44
N SER A 68 6.33 -12.20 -1.26
CA SER A 68 7.81 -12.21 -1.35
C SER A 68 8.45 -11.10 -0.52
N ALA A 69 9.45 -11.43 0.29
CA ALA A 69 10.27 -10.47 1.05
C ALA A 69 11.21 -9.63 0.14
N ALA A 70 11.49 -10.10 -1.07
CA ALA A 70 12.25 -9.37 -2.08
C ALA A 70 11.39 -8.24 -2.69
N GLY A 71 11.92 -7.00 -2.70
CA GLY A 71 11.30 -5.84 -3.35
C GLY A 71 10.69 -4.79 -2.42
N ARG A 72 11.40 -4.39 -1.35
CA ARG A 72 10.99 -3.28 -0.44
C ARG A 72 11.78 -1.99 -0.67
N ASP A 73 12.46 -1.85 -1.79
CA ASP A 73 13.42 -0.75 -1.98
C ASP A 73 12.71 0.60 -1.88
N GLY A 74 11.47 0.72 -2.38
CA GLY A 74 10.67 1.93 -2.26
C GLY A 74 10.28 2.26 -0.81
N PHE A 75 9.68 1.31 -0.09
CA PHE A 75 9.29 1.56 1.31
C PHE A 75 10.49 1.79 2.23
N GLN A 76 11.59 1.06 2.04
CA GLN A 76 12.81 1.26 2.84
C GLN A 76 13.45 2.63 2.55
N HIS A 77 13.43 3.07 1.28
CA HIS A 77 13.83 4.41 0.92
C HIS A 77 12.96 5.44 1.65
N LEU A 78 11.63 5.32 1.59
CA LEU A 78 10.71 6.21 2.30
C LEU A 78 11.03 6.29 3.81
N VAL A 79 11.13 5.14 4.49
CA VAL A 79 11.44 5.09 5.92
C VAL A 79 12.78 5.77 6.22
N SER A 80 13.78 5.60 5.35
CA SER A 80 15.09 6.24 5.49
C SER A 80 14.98 7.77 5.40
N GLU A 81 14.25 8.29 4.41
CA GLU A 81 14.05 9.73 4.21
C GLU A 81 13.30 10.38 5.39
N VAL A 82 12.30 9.69 5.94
CA VAL A 82 11.61 10.12 7.16
C VAL A 82 12.57 10.08 8.34
N SER A 83 13.27 8.96 8.56
CA SER A 83 14.19 8.78 9.70
C SER A 83 15.33 9.80 9.73
N LEU A 84 15.78 10.23 8.56
CA LEU A 84 16.83 11.25 8.41
C LEU A 84 16.29 12.68 8.48
N GLY A 85 14.99 12.86 8.76
CA GLY A 85 14.34 14.15 8.88
C GLY A 85 14.26 14.91 7.55
N ARG A 86 14.39 14.22 6.41
CA ARG A 86 14.33 14.83 5.07
C ARG A 86 12.91 14.91 4.52
N ALA A 87 12.00 14.10 5.04
CA ALA A 87 10.59 14.17 4.71
C ALA A 87 9.88 15.22 5.58
N GLY A 88 9.15 16.13 4.94
CA GLY A 88 8.20 17.03 5.58
C GLY A 88 6.78 16.45 5.59
N ILE A 89 6.47 15.62 4.58
CA ILE A 89 5.19 14.95 4.42
C ILE A 89 5.35 13.62 3.67
N VAL A 90 4.56 12.63 4.07
CA VAL A 90 4.37 11.37 3.36
C VAL A 90 2.94 11.31 2.83
N LEU A 91 2.78 11.00 1.55
CA LEU A 91 1.49 10.87 0.87
C LEU A 91 1.25 9.44 0.41
N GLY A 92 0.01 8.97 0.52
CA GLY A 92 -0.44 7.71 -0.06
C GLY A 92 -1.96 7.59 -0.01
N LEU A 93 -2.58 6.89 -0.96
CA LEU A 93 -4.05 6.85 -1.04
C LEU A 93 -4.68 6.24 0.22
N GLU A 94 -4.13 5.13 0.68
CA GLU A 94 -4.48 4.50 1.95
C GLU A 94 -3.19 4.29 2.75
N VAL A 95 -2.89 5.25 3.64
CA VAL A 95 -1.58 5.28 4.31
C VAL A 95 -1.41 4.07 5.27
N SER A 96 -2.53 3.53 5.79
CA SER A 96 -2.54 2.26 6.53
C SER A 96 -2.11 1.04 5.71
N ARG A 97 -2.09 1.13 4.37
CA ARG A 97 -1.65 0.06 3.45
C ARG A 97 -0.23 0.25 2.92
N LEU A 98 0.46 1.33 3.29
CA LEU A 98 1.87 1.54 2.95
C LEU A 98 2.71 0.37 3.47
N ALA A 99 2.43 -0.05 4.70
CA ALA A 99 3.10 -1.17 5.31
C ALA A 99 2.41 -2.50 4.96
N ARG A 100 3.24 -3.55 4.79
CA ARG A 100 2.75 -4.93 4.54
C ARG A 100 2.14 -5.59 5.79
N ASN A 101 2.40 -5.04 6.97
CA ASN A 101 1.87 -5.49 8.26
C ASN A 101 1.68 -4.28 9.20
N SER A 102 0.88 -4.44 10.26
CA SER A 102 0.63 -3.38 11.25
C SER A 102 1.89 -2.92 11.98
N THR A 103 2.86 -3.79 12.17
CA THR A 103 4.12 -3.45 12.85
C THR A 103 4.90 -2.37 12.09
N ASP A 104 5.09 -2.54 10.78
CA ASP A 104 5.82 -1.58 9.96
C ASP A 104 5.05 -0.26 9.80
N TRP A 105 3.70 -0.31 9.83
CA TRP A 105 2.85 0.88 9.85
C TRP A 105 3.06 1.68 11.13
N HIS A 106 2.98 1.01 12.29
CA HIS A 106 3.17 1.66 13.59
C HIS A 106 4.58 2.23 13.74
N ARG A 107 5.60 1.54 13.24
CA ARG A 107 6.98 2.06 13.21
C ARG A 107 7.07 3.34 12.38
N LEU A 108 6.51 3.37 11.17
CA LEU A 108 6.51 4.58 10.35
C LEU A 108 5.79 5.73 11.07
N LEU A 109 4.63 5.47 11.69
CA LEU A 109 3.90 6.46 12.49
C LEU A 109 4.74 7.04 13.62
N GLU A 110 5.47 6.19 14.35
CA GLU A 110 6.36 6.62 15.43
C GLU A 110 7.50 7.49 14.92
N ILE A 111 8.17 7.09 13.83
CA ILE A 111 9.25 7.87 13.24
C ILE A 111 8.72 9.21 12.70
N CYS A 112 7.55 9.23 12.07
CA CYS A 112 6.92 10.46 11.61
C CYS A 112 6.61 11.41 12.78
N ALA A 113 6.11 10.88 13.92
CA ALA A 113 5.88 11.68 15.11
C ALA A 113 7.18 12.27 15.68
N LEU A 114 8.25 11.47 15.74
CA LEU A 114 9.57 11.91 16.23
C LEU A 114 10.19 13.00 15.34
N THR A 115 9.99 12.91 14.03
CA THR A 115 10.60 13.81 13.03
C THR A 115 9.70 14.97 12.63
N GLY A 116 8.49 15.05 13.19
CA GLY A 116 7.49 16.05 12.82
C GLY A 116 7.08 15.97 11.34
N THR A 117 7.09 14.77 10.78
CA THR A 117 6.69 14.49 9.40
C THR A 117 5.18 14.29 9.34
N LEU A 118 4.51 15.02 8.44
CA LEU A 118 3.06 14.93 8.26
C LEU A 118 2.69 13.70 7.43
N ILE A 119 1.45 13.26 7.56
CA ILE A 119 0.88 12.17 6.77
C ILE A 119 -0.36 12.66 6.05
N LEU A 120 -0.46 12.39 4.76
CA LEU A 120 -1.63 12.72 3.96
C LEU A 120 -2.17 11.49 3.24
N ASP A 121 -3.47 11.27 3.42
CA ASP A 121 -4.23 10.26 2.69
C ASP A 121 -5.40 10.87 1.92
N GLU A 122 -6.20 10.05 1.25
CA GLU A 122 -7.38 10.50 0.50
C GLU A 122 -8.34 11.33 1.38
N ASP A 123 -8.49 10.97 2.66
CA ASP A 123 -9.44 11.59 3.58
C ASP A 123 -8.90 12.88 4.22
N GLY A 124 -7.59 13.00 4.43
CA GLY A 124 -7.09 14.12 5.23
C GLY A 124 -5.58 14.27 5.37
N LEU A 125 -5.21 15.32 6.11
CA LEU A 125 -3.86 15.63 6.55
C LEU A 125 -3.76 15.45 8.06
N TYR A 126 -2.77 14.69 8.49
CA TYR A 126 -2.57 14.26 9.86
C TYR A 126 -1.17 14.65 10.35
N ASP A 127 -1.10 15.15 11.58
CA ASP A 127 0.14 15.30 12.34
C ASP A 127 0.22 14.15 13.36
N PRO A 128 1.13 13.17 13.19
CA PRO A 128 1.26 12.04 14.13
C PRO A 128 1.61 12.44 15.57
N ARG A 129 2.00 13.69 15.83
CA ARG A 129 2.21 14.24 17.18
C ARG A 129 0.90 14.68 17.85
N SER A 130 -0.13 14.97 17.06
CA SER A 130 -1.46 15.28 17.56
C SER A 130 -2.17 14.02 18.03
N PHE A 131 -2.65 14.03 19.26
CA PHE A 131 -3.36 12.89 19.85
C PHE A 131 -4.57 12.46 19.01
N ASN A 132 -5.39 13.42 18.56
CA ASN A 132 -6.58 13.13 17.77
C ASN A 132 -6.24 12.51 16.42
N ASP A 133 -5.22 13.04 15.74
CA ASP A 133 -4.77 12.51 14.46
C ASP A 133 -4.18 11.11 14.63
N ARG A 134 -3.40 10.89 15.70
CA ARG A 134 -2.82 9.59 16.01
C ARG A 134 -3.88 8.53 16.32
N LEU A 135 -4.96 8.89 17.00
CA LEU A 135 -6.11 7.99 17.23
C LEU A 135 -6.76 7.58 15.90
N VAL A 136 -7.01 8.54 15.02
CA VAL A 136 -7.61 8.28 13.70
C VAL A 136 -6.69 7.39 12.85
N LEU A 137 -5.40 7.69 12.82
CA LEU A 137 -4.39 6.88 12.12
C LEU A 137 -4.29 5.45 12.67
N GLY A 138 -4.41 5.29 14.00
CA GLY A 138 -4.47 3.98 14.65
C GLY A 138 -5.71 3.18 14.26
N LEU A 139 -6.89 3.80 14.30
CA LEU A 139 -8.15 3.16 13.90
C LEU A 139 -8.16 2.78 12.40
N LYS A 140 -7.62 3.64 11.54
CA LYS A 140 -7.42 3.31 10.11
C LYS A 140 -6.51 2.09 9.92
N GLY A 141 -5.49 1.95 10.78
CA GLY A 141 -4.65 0.76 10.83
C GLY A 141 -5.44 -0.51 11.16
N THR A 142 -6.22 -0.50 12.24
CA THR A 142 -7.00 -1.67 12.67
C THR A 142 -8.14 -2.02 11.71
N MET A 143 -8.79 -1.02 11.10
CA MET A 143 -9.80 -1.24 10.06
C MET A 143 -9.22 -1.95 8.83
N SER A 144 -8.04 -1.54 8.36
CA SER A 144 -7.33 -2.19 7.24
C SER A 144 -7.04 -3.67 7.53
N GLU A 145 -6.64 -4.00 8.77
CA GLU A 145 -6.45 -5.40 9.18
C GLU A 145 -7.77 -6.19 9.19
N ALA A 146 -8.85 -5.59 9.69
CA ALA A 146 -10.17 -6.20 9.71
C ALA A 146 -10.72 -6.45 8.30
N GLU A 147 -10.55 -5.50 7.38
CA GLU A 147 -10.92 -5.67 5.97
C GLU A 147 -10.17 -6.83 5.32
N LEU A 148 -8.86 -6.91 5.55
CA LEU A 148 -8.05 -8.02 5.05
C LEU A 148 -8.50 -9.36 5.62
N HIS A 149 -8.86 -9.40 6.91
CA HIS A 149 -9.39 -10.60 7.55
C HIS A 149 -10.69 -11.05 6.88
N LEU A 150 -11.64 -10.14 6.65
CA LEU A 150 -12.91 -10.42 5.99
C LEU A 150 -12.71 -10.90 4.53
N LEU A 151 -11.78 -10.28 3.80
CA LEU A 151 -11.46 -10.70 2.44
C LEU A 151 -10.89 -12.12 2.40
N LYS A 152 -9.94 -12.43 3.29
CA LYS A 152 -9.38 -13.79 3.43
C LYS A 152 -10.44 -14.81 3.80
N ALA A 153 -11.34 -14.47 4.73
CA ALA A 153 -12.44 -15.35 5.13
C ALA A 153 -13.37 -15.66 3.95
N ARG A 154 -13.74 -14.65 3.14
CA ARG A 154 -14.56 -14.84 1.93
C ARG A 154 -13.86 -15.69 0.87
N LEU A 155 -12.58 -15.44 0.61
CA LEU A 155 -11.78 -16.23 -0.34
C LEU A 155 -11.71 -17.70 0.09
N ARG A 156 -11.43 -17.95 1.37
CA ARG A 156 -11.39 -19.31 1.93
C ARG A 156 -12.76 -20.00 1.85
N GLY A 157 -13.83 -19.29 2.17
CA GLY A 157 -15.20 -19.79 2.01
C GLY A 157 -15.51 -20.18 0.57
N GLY A 158 -15.11 -19.36 -0.40
CA GLY A 158 -15.25 -19.64 -1.83
C GLY A 158 -14.43 -20.86 -2.27
N GLN A 159 -13.19 -21.00 -1.81
CA GLN A 159 -12.36 -22.18 -2.06
C GLN A 159 -13.00 -23.46 -1.53
N LEU A 160 -13.47 -23.45 -0.28
CA LEU A 160 -14.16 -24.59 0.32
C LEU A 160 -15.46 -24.93 -0.41
N SER A 161 -16.23 -23.93 -0.84
CA SER A 161 -17.45 -24.12 -1.62
C SER A 161 -17.17 -24.81 -2.96
N LYS A 162 -16.13 -24.38 -3.68
CA LYS A 162 -15.67 -25.04 -4.92
C LYS A 162 -15.18 -26.46 -4.67
N ALA A 163 -14.42 -26.68 -3.59
CA ALA A 163 -13.91 -28.00 -3.24
C ALA A 163 -15.04 -29.00 -2.98
N ARG A 164 -16.10 -28.59 -2.27
CA ARG A 164 -17.28 -29.42 -2.01
C ARG A 164 -18.02 -29.85 -3.27
N ARG A 165 -17.95 -29.07 -4.36
CA ARG A 165 -18.52 -29.41 -5.67
C ARG A 165 -17.53 -30.11 -6.61
N GLY A 166 -16.29 -30.35 -6.17
CA GLY A 166 -15.25 -30.90 -7.04
C GLY A 166 -14.69 -29.91 -8.08
N GLU A 167 -15.01 -28.63 -7.97
CA GLU A 167 -14.66 -27.58 -8.95
C GLU A 167 -13.39 -26.80 -8.56
N LEU A 168 -12.77 -27.10 -7.41
CA LEU A 168 -11.59 -26.36 -6.95
C LEU A 168 -10.36 -26.78 -7.77
N LYS A 169 -9.94 -25.90 -8.68
CA LYS A 169 -8.64 -26.03 -9.35
C LYS A 169 -7.53 -25.44 -8.48
N GLN A 170 -6.45 -26.19 -8.32
CA GLN A 170 -5.22 -25.75 -7.65
C GLN A 170 -4.07 -25.82 -8.64
N ALA A 171 -2.98 -25.10 -8.35
CA ALA A 171 -1.75 -25.25 -9.14
C ALA A 171 -1.27 -26.71 -9.02
N LEU A 172 -1.08 -27.36 -10.16
CA LEU A 172 -0.60 -28.74 -10.21
C LEU A 172 0.93 -28.75 -10.06
N PRO A 173 1.51 -29.83 -9.50
CA PRO A 173 2.96 -30.04 -9.55
C PRO A 173 3.47 -30.04 -11.00
N ILE A 174 4.73 -29.66 -11.19
CA ILE A 174 5.39 -29.70 -12.50
C ILE A 174 5.25 -31.11 -13.11
N GLY A 175 4.90 -31.17 -14.40
CA GLY A 175 4.64 -32.42 -15.12
C GLY A 175 3.19 -32.90 -15.08
N TYR A 176 2.25 -32.09 -14.57
CA TYR A 176 0.82 -32.37 -14.61
C TYR A 176 0.02 -31.20 -15.21
N VAL A 177 -0.98 -31.50 -16.04
CA VAL A 177 -1.90 -30.55 -16.67
C VAL A 177 -3.35 -31.01 -16.52
N HIS A 178 -4.30 -30.09 -16.67
CA HIS A 178 -5.71 -30.46 -16.82
C HIS A 178 -6.02 -30.74 -18.30
N ASP A 179 -6.62 -31.90 -18.60
CA ASP A 179 -7.08 -32.23 -19.96
C ASP A 179 -8.35 -31.45 -20.34
N LEU A 180 -8.86 -31.63 -21.57
CA LEU A 180 -10.10 -30.99 -22.04
C LEU A 180 -11.35 -31.40 -21.24
N LEU A 181 -11.26 -32.46 -20.45
CA LEU A 181 -12.30 -32.97 -19.54
C LEU A 181 -12.02 -32.56 -18.08
N ASP A 182 -11.09 -31.63 -17.86
CA ASP A 182 -10.67 -31.08 -16.58
C ASP A 182 -9.98 -32.06 -15.61
N ARG A 183 -9.56 -33.23 -16.13
CA ARG A 183 -8.87 -34.27 -15.35
C ARG A 183 -7.38 -33.98 -15.29
N ILE A 184 -6.78 -34.30 -14.15
CA ILE A 184 -5.33 -34.16 -13.95
C ILE A 184 -4.63 -35.30 -14.71
N VAL A 185 -3.81 -34.96 -15.70
CA VAL A 185 -3.01 -35.88 -16.52
C VAL A 185 -1.54 -35.46 -16.50
N LYS A 186 -0.62 -36.36 -16.91
CA LYS A 186 0.79 -35.99 -17.10
C LYS A 186 0.92 -35.02 -18.28
N ASP A 187 1.80 -34.04 -18.14
CA ASP A 187 2.13 -33.10 -19.21
C ASP A 187 2.73 -33.85 -20.41
N PRO A 188 2.05 -33.88 -21.58
CA PRO A 188 2.51 -34.61 -22.75
C PRO A 188 3.77 -34.00 -23.39
N ASP A 189 4.09 -32.73 -23.11
CA ASP A 189 5.26 -32.03 -23.65
C ASP A 189 6.53 -32.21 -22.79
N MET A 190 6.42 -32.90 -21.65
CA MET A 190 7.52 -33.24 -20.73
C MET A 190 7.91 -34.74 -20.80
N ALA A 191 7.46 -35.46 -21.83
CA ALA A 191 7.76 -36.87 -22.07
C ALA A 191 8.95 -37.07 -23.03
#